data_AF-A0A2E4EBW5-F1
#
_entry.id   AF-A0A2E4EBW5-F1
#
_cell.length_a   1.000
_cell.length_b   1.000
_cell.length_c   1.000
_cell.angle_alpha   90.00
_cell.angle_beta   90.00
_cell.angle_gamma   90.00
#
_symmetry.space_group_name_H-M   'P 1'
#
loop_
_entity.id
_entity.type
_entity.pdbx_description
1 polymer ?
#
loop_
_entity_poly.entity_id
_entity_poly.type
_entity_poly.pdbx_seq_one_letter_code
_entity_poly.pdbx_strand_id
1 'polypeptide(L)'
;MAKRFLSVLAGALIAPALVMKAYGASSSVIPDERLHSFCQKAGCDYQVFYKYFIPNRDRFCHERDVILKQPDKLAAIKQVVNLSSDYNLPVTVAIVPIMESSLNPQASAGNYKNAAKGFWQFKPATARDMGLVVNDRVDERLDAEKSTRAGLKYLQWLEKKFEGNHDLAVLAFHVGIGKLTTTMASTGLSNPWYLSQIASEKRPSQDYLLKYYSYTVTLMGHGCQ
;
A
#
# COMPACT_ATOMS: atom_id res chain seq x y z
N MET A 1 78.56 39.95 -0.61
CA MET A 1 77.99 40.87 -1.62
C MET A 1 77.44 40.01 -2.75
N ALA A 2 76.21 40.04 -3.25
CA ALA A 2 75.00 40.86 -3.11
C ALA A 2 73.80 39.94 -3.50
N LYS A 3 72.73 39.83 -2.68
CA LYS A 3 71.34 40.33 -2.92
C LYS A 3 70.67 39.97 -4.27
N ARG A 4 69.59 39.16 -4.22
CA ARG A 4 68.15 39.47 -4.54
C ARG A 4 67.82 39.52 -6.06
N PHE A 5 66.73 39.02 -6.66
CA PHE A 5 65.29 38.96 -6.33
C PHE A 5 64.52 38.11 -7.38
N LEU A 6 63.34 37.62 -6.95
CA LEU A 6 62.05 37.48 -7.68
C LEU A 6 61.73 36.26 -8.58
N SER A 7 60.55 35.74 -8.25
CA SER A 7 59.82 34.55 -8.62
C SER A 7 58.69 34.83 -9.62
N VAL A 8 58.53 33.89 -10.58
CA VAL A 8 57.30 33.26 -11.11
C VAL A 8 56.06 34.14 -11.43
N LEU A 9 55.69 34.16 -12.72
CA LEU A 9 54.36 34.20 -13.38
C LEU A 9 54.66 34.42 -14.89
N ALA A 10 53.98 33.94 -15.92
CA ALA A 10 52.77 33.17 -16.13
C ALA A 10 52.86 32.61 -17.57
N GLY A 11 52.40 31.38 -17.81
CA GLY A 11 52.36 30.78 -19.15
C GLY A 11 51.13 29.93 -19.29
N ALA A 12 50.00 30.56 -19.66
CA ALA A 12 48.75 29.88 -19.94
C ALA A 12 48.86 29.09 -21.25
N LEU A 13 48.86 27.76 -21.15
CA LEU A 13 48.59 26.86 -22.27
C LEU A 13 47.13 26.41 -22.17
N ILE A 14 46.36 26.78 -23.18
CA ILE A 14 44.97 26.43 -23.39
C ILE A 14 44.91 24.91 -23.62
N ALA A 15 44.35 24.17 -22.66
CA ALA A 15 43.97 22.77 -22.86
C ALA A 15 42.56 22.72 -23.46
N PRO A 16 42.31 21.86 -24.47
CA PRO A 16 40.99 21.75 -25.10
C PRO A 16 39.98 21.23 -24.08
N ALA A 17 38.78 21.84 -24.07
CA ALA A 17 37.65 21.43 -23.26
C ALA A 17 37.30 19.97 -23.60
N LEU A 18 37.75 19.03 -22.77
CA LEU A 18 37.21 17.68 -22.75
C LEU A 18 35.75 17.81 -22.32
N VAL A 19 34.84 17.55 -23.25
CA VAL A 19 33.41 17.39 -22.97
C VAL A 19 33.29 16.19 -22.02
N MET A 20 33.25 16.45 -20.72
CA MET A 20 32.73 15.49 -19.77
C MET A 20 31.26 15.32 -20.09
N LYS A 21 30.93 14.20 -20.74
CA LYS A 21 29.57 13.73 -20.90
C LYS A 21 29.01 13.59 -19.48
N ALA A 22 28.15 14.54 -19.10
CA ALA A 22 27.41 14.47 -17.85
C ALA A 22 26.65 13.14 -17.85
N TYR A 23 27.15 12.17 -17.07
CA TYR A 23 26.33 11.05 -16.66
C TYR A 23 25.14 11.67 -15.93
N GLY A 24 23.95 11.49 -16.52
CA GLY A 24 22.73 12.16 -16.07
C GLY A 24 22.59 12.05 -14.57
N ALA A 25 22.32 13.17 -13.93
CA ALA A 25 21.98 13.23 -12.53
C ALA A 25 20.91 12.16 -12.26
N SER A 26 21.25 11.12 -11.50
CA SER A 26 20.21 10.41 -10.77
C SER A 26 19.57 11.49 -9.91
N SER A 27 18.35 11.90 -10.25
CA SER A 27 17.60 12.82 -9.41
C SER A 27 17.42 12.10 -8.08
N SER A 28 18.27 12.42 -7.11
CA SER A 28 18.03 12.17 -5.71
C SER A 28 16.77 12.96 -5.40
N VAL A 29 15.62 12.27 -5.48
CA VAL A 29 14.35 12.89 -5.18
C VAL A 29 14.37 13.14 -3.67
N ILE A 30 14.52 14.41 -3.30
CA ILE A 30 14.47 14.83 -1.91
C ILE A 30 13.01 14.67 -1.46
N PRO A 31 12.73 13.86 -0.41
CA PRO A 31 11.39 13.63 0.12
C PRO A 31 10.65 14.90 0.52
N ASP A 32 9.33 14.94 0.29
CA ASP A 32 8.44 15.76 1.13
C ASP A 32 8.61 15.31 2.59
N GLU A 33 8.90 16.24 3.50
CA GLU A 33 9.19 15.97 4.92
C GLU A 33 8.05 15.18 5.59
N ARG A 34 6.81 15.41 5.12
CA ARG A 34 5.61 14.68 5.58
C ARG A 34 5.66 13.19 5.26
N LEU A 35 6.23 12.82 4.12
CA LEU A 35 6.29 11.44 3.65
C LEU A 35 7.42 10.65 4.33
N HIS A 36 8.55 11.32 4.61
CA HIS A 36 9.63 10.74 5.40
C HIS A 36 9.19 10.43 6.83
N SER A 37 8.50 11.38 7.48
CA SER A 37 7.93 11.19 8.83
C SER A 37 6.91 10.05 8.89
N PHE A 38 6.10 9.89 7.85
CA PHE A 38 5.10 8.82 7.77
C PHE A 38 5.74 7.43 7.73
N CYS A 39 6.73 7.20 6.84
CA CYS A 39 7.37 5.88 6.73
C CYS A 39 8.21 5.50 7.96
N GLN A 40 8.86 6.47 8.62
CA GLN A 40 9.55 6.20 9.88
C GLN A 40 8.57 5.77 10.98
N LYS A 41 7.38 6.37 11.06
CA LYS A 41 6.34 6.01 12.03
C LYS A 41 5.68 4.66 11.72
N ALA A 42 5.55 4.30 10.45
CA ALA A 42 4.94 3.05 9.99
C ALA A 42 5.93 1.88 9.87
N GLY A 43 7.23 2.09 10.10
CA GLY A 43 8.25 1.02 10.02
C GLY A 43 8.55 0.53 8.59
N CYS A 44 8.23 1.35 7.58
CA CYS A 44 8.45 1.02 6.17
C CYS A 44 9.91 1.28 5.76
N ASP A 45 10.38 0.55 4.75
CA ASP A 45 11.49 1.07 3.93
C ASP A 45 10.95 2.24 3.08
N TYR A 46 11.21 3.47 3.54
CA TYR A 46 10.83 4.70 2.87
C TYR A 46 11.28 4.73 1.41
N GLN A 47 12.49 4.22 1.11
CA GLN A 47 13.03 4.25 -0.25
C GLN A 47 12.25 3.31 -1.18
N VAL A 48 11.87 2.13 -0.68
CA VAL A 48 11.04 1.17 -1.42
C VAL A 48 9.68 1.76 -1.73
N PHE A 49 9.00 2.33 -0.73
CA PHE A 49 7.69 2.96 -0.95
C PHE A 49 7.78 4.12 -1.94
N TYR A 50 8.76 5.02 -1.76
CA TYR A 50 8.88 6.20 -2.60
C TYR A 50 9.20 5.86 -4.06
N LYS A 51 10.07 4.88 -4.29
CA LYS A 51 10.40 4.36 -5.63
C LYS A 51 9.18 3.77 -6.33
N TYR A 52 8.25 3.19 -5.59
CA TYR A 52 6.97 2.72 -6.12
C TYR A 52 5.98 3.86 -6.33
N PHE A 53 5.81 4.74 -5.35
CA PHE A 53 4.76 5.74 -5.33
C PHE A 53 4.96 6.82 -6.38
N ILE A 54 6.15 7.41 -6.49
CA ILE A 54 6.38 8.58 -7.36
C ILE A 54 6.03 8.31 -8.83
N PRO A 55 6.48 7.22 -9.45
CA PRO A 55 6.09 6.91 -10.84
C PRO A 55 4.59 6.60 -11.00
N ASN A 56 3.90 6.19 -9.93
CA ASN A 56 2.49 5.80 -9.96
C ASN A 56 1.54 6.87 -9.38
N ARG A 57 2.08 8.01 -8.91
CA ARG A 57 1.35 9.04 -8.17
C ARG A 57 0.11 9.52 -8.91
N ASP A 58 0.27 9.91 -10.17
CA ASP A 58 -0.81 10.48 -10.97
C ASP A 58 -1.97 9.49 -11.17
N ARG A 59 -1.66 8.19 -11.27
CA ARG A 59 -2.66 7.13 -11.31
C ARG A 59 -3.46 7.08 -10.00
N PHE A 60 -2.80 7.04 -8.85
CA PHE A 60 -3.50 6.98 -7.56
C PHE A 60 -4.32 8.25 -7.29
N CYS A 61 -3.82 9.42 -7.71
CA CYS A 61 -4.54 10.69 -7.60
C CYS A 61 -5.78 10.72 -8.50
N HIS A 62 -5.66 10.22 -9.74
CA HIS A 62 -6.81 10.08 -10.64
C HIS A 62 -7.86 9.12 -10.08
N GLU A 63 -7.45 7.94 -9.60
CA GLU A 63 -8.35 6.96 -9.00
C GLU A 63 -9.05 7.51 -7.75
N ARG A 64 -8.33 8.25 -6.90
CA ARG A 64 -8.92 9.00 -5.78
C ARG A 64 -10.01 9.95 -6.26
N ASP A 65 -9.74 10.78 -7.26
CA ASP A 65 -10.72 11.76 -7.76
C ASP A 65 -11.96 11.09 -8.34
N VAL A 66 -11.79 9.94 -9.01
CA VAL A 66 -12.89 9.13 -9.51
C VAL A 66 -13.74 8.57 -8.37
N ILE A 67 -13.11 8.08 -7.30
CA ILE A 67 -13.79 7.55 -6.11
C ILE A 67 -14.57 8.65 -5.39
N LEU A 68 -13.93 9.79 -5.11
CA LEU A 68 -14.52 10.88 -4.33
C LEU A 68 -15.65 11.62 -5.05
N LYS A 69 -15.70 11.56 -6.39
CA LYS A 69 -16.82 12.09 -7.19
C LYS A 69 -18.08 11.23 -7.16
N GLN A 70 -18.02 10.00 -6.65
CA GLN A 70 -19.14 9.07 -6.62
C GLN A 70 -19.80 9.05 -5.22
N PRO A 71 -21.03 9.59 -5.07
CA PRO A 71 -21.69 9.68 -3.76
C PRO A 71 -21.81 8.34 -3.03
N ASP A 72 -22.15 7.27 -3.75
CA ASP A 72 -22.31 5.93 -3.17
C ASP A 72 -20.97 5.39 -2.62
N LYS A 73 -19.87 5.63 -3.33
CA LYS A 73 -18.53 5.23 -2.87
C LYS A 73 -18.10 6.05 -1.66
N LEU A 74 -18.38 7.34 -1.65
CA LEU A 74 -18.09 8.20 -0.51
C LEU A 74 -18.91 7.79 0.72
N ALA A 75 -20.19 7.44 0.55
CA ALA A 75 -21.03 6.91 1.61
C ALA A 75 -20.49 5.58 2.15
N ALA A 76 -20.05 4.68 1.26
CA ALA A 76 -19.45 3.41 1.64
C ALA A 76 -18.15 3.59 2.43
N ILE A 77 -17.26 4.51 2.01
CA ILE A 77 -16.03 4.84 2.77
C ILE A 77 -16.40 5.34 4.17
N LYS A 78 -17.33 6.31 4.27
CA LYS A 78 -17.79 6.85 5.55
C LYS A 78 -18.37 5.76 6.46
N GLN A 79 -19.14 4.83 5.90
CA GLN A 79 -19.68 3.70 6.64
C GLN A 79 -18.57 2.82 7.23
N VAL A 80 -17.56 2.45 6.42
CA VAL A 80 -16.43 1.62 6.90
C VAL A 80 -15.66 2.36 7.99
N VAL A 81 -15.38 3.66 7.80
CA VAL A 81 -14.69 4.51 8.79
C VAL A 81 -15.48 4.60 10.09
N ASN A 82 -16.79 4.81 10.03
CA ASN A 82 -17.63 4.90 11.23
C ASN A 82 -17.70 3.56 11.97
N LEU A 83 -17.79 2.45 11.25
CA LEU A 83 -17.83 1.13 11.86
C LEU A 83 -16.47 0.69 12.41
N SER A 84 -15.35 1.20 11.91
CA SER A 84 -14.01 0.73 12.31
C SER A 84 -13.71 0.99 13.80
N SER A 85 -14.30 2.03 14.40
CA SER A 85 -14.13 2.33 15.82
C SER A 85 -14.67 1.22 16.73
N ASP A 86 -15.77 0.57 16.34
CA ASP A 86 -16.36 -0.55 17.11
C ASP A 86 -15.41 -1.75 17.21
N TYR A 87 -14.43 -1.82 16.29
CA TYR A 87 -13.44 -2.88 16.22
C TYR A 87 -12.04 -2.44 16.68
N ASN A 88 -11.89 -1.20 17.17
CA ASN A 88 -10.60 -0.59 17.49
C ASN A 88 -9.61 -0.60 16.32
N LEU A 89 -10.11 -0.45 15.09
CA LEU A 89 -9.30 -0.45 13.88
C LEU A 89 -9.07 0.98 13.36
N PRO A 90 -7.89 1.29 12.79
CA PRO A 90 -7.62 2.59 12.21
C PRO A 90 -8.52 2.83 11.00
N VAL A 91 -8.87 4.09 10.74
CA VAL A 91 -9.74 4.47 9.60
C VAL A 91 -9.18 4.04 8.24
N THR A 92 -7.87 3.80 8.16
CA THR A 92 -7.17 3.31 6.97
C THR A 92 -7.63 1.91 6.53
N VAL A 93 -8.33 1.14 7.38
CA VAL A 93 -8.95 -0.13 6.94
C VAL A 93 -9.99 0.05 5.83
N ALA A 94 -10.52 1.27 5.64
CA ALA A 94 -11.38 1.60 4.52
C ALA A 94 -10.70 1.48 3.15
N ILE A 95 -9.36 1.41 3.10
CA ILE A 95 -8.60 1.17 1.87
C ILE A 95 -8.73 -0.28 1.38
N VAL A 96 -8.94 -1.24 2.27
CA VAL A 96 -9.06 -2.67 1.90
C VAL A 96 -10.20 -2.89 0.89
N PRO A 97 -11.47 -2.48 1.14
CA PRO A 97 -12.55 -2.68 0.16
C PRO A 97 -12.37 -1.82 -1.12
N ILE A 98 -11.59 -0.73 -1.09
CA ILE A 98 -11.19 0.00 -2.31
C ILE A 98 -10.31 -0.90 -3.18
N MET A 99 -9.29 -1.51 -2.59
CA MET A 99 -8.34 -2.36 -3.31
C MET A 99 -8.95 -3.69 -3.77
N GLU A 100 -9.88 -4.24 -3.01
CA GLU A 100 -10.50 -5.53 -3.28
C GLU A 100 -11.59 -5.45 -4.36
N SER A 101 -12.44 -4.42 -4.32
CA SER A 101 -13.63 -4.37 -5.21
C SER A 101 -13.88 -3.01 -5.85
N SER A 102 -13.02 -2.01 -5.63
CA SER A 102 -13.34 -0.61 -5.94
C SER A 102 -14.67 -0.17 -5.32
N LEU A 103 -14.95 -0.67 -4.11
CA LEU A 103 -16.17 -0.43 -3.35
C LEU A 103 -17.45 -0.99 -4.02
N ASN A 104 -17.33 -2.06 -4.81
CA ASN A 104 -18.47 -2.69 -5.49
C ASN A 104 -19.03 -3.90 -4.69
N PRO A 105 -20.25 -3.80 -4.12
CA PRO A 105 -20.85 -4.90 -3.37
C PRO A 105 -21.24 -6.11 -4.22
N GLN A 106 -21.28 -5.97 -5.55
CA GLN A 106 -21.60 -7.05 -6.48
C GLN A 106 -20.36 -7.64 -7.18
N ALA A 107 -19.14 -7.25 -6.77
CA ALA A 107 -17.91 -7.73 -7.39
C ALA A 107 -17.74 -9.25 -7.22
N SER A 108 -17.16 -9.89 -8.24
CA SER A 108 -16.80 -11.32 -8.18
C SER A 108 -15.45 -11.54 -8.85
N ALA A 109 -14.55 -12.27 -8.20
CA ALA A 109 -13.26 -12.67 -8.76
C ALA A 109 -13.36 -13.79 -9.82
N GLY A 110 -14.57 -14.23 -10.17
CA GLY A 110 -14.83 -15.19 -11.24
C GLY A 110 -16.10 -16.02 -11.05
N ASN A 111 -16.41 -16.88 -12.02
CA ASN A 111 -17.62 -17.70 -12.04
C ASN A 111 -17.34 -19.13 -11.57
N TYR A 112 -16.78 -19.28 -10.37
CA TYR A 112 -16.49 -20.58 -9.75
C TYR A 112 -16.92 -20.62 -8.29
N LYS A 113 -17.20 -21.83 -7.76
CA LYS A 113 -17.82 -22.04 -6.43
C LYS A 113 -17.09 -21.33 -5.28
N ASN A 114 -15.76 -21.29 -5.33
CA ASN A 114 -14.90 -20.69 -4.31
C ASN A 114 -14.40 -19.28 -4.69
N ALA A 115 -15.09 -18.59 -5.59
CA ALA A 115 -14.74 -17.23 -5.96
C ALA A 115 -14.89 -16.29 -4.75
N ALA A 116 -13.96 -15.34 -4.68
CA ALA A 116 -14.06 -14.19 -3.80
C ALA A 116 -15.20 -13.29 -4.30
N LYS A 117 -16.02 -12.77 -3.39
CA LYS A 117 -17.19 -11.97 -3.76
C LYS A 117 -17.42 -10.77 -2.86
N GLY A 118 -18.11 -9.81 -3.44
CA GLY A 118 -18.67 -8.63 -2.82
C GLY A 118 -17.62 -7.60 -2.42
N PHE A 119 -18.08 -6.71 -1.55
CA PHE A 119 -17.40 -5.48 -1.18
C PHE A 119 -15.97 -5.72 -0.63
N TRP A 120 -15.80 -6.81 0.12
CA TRP A 120 -14.54 -7.24 0.76
C TRP A 120 -13.87 -8.43 0.07
N GLN A 121 -14.38 -8.88 -1.08
CA GLN A 121 -13.87 -10.06 -1.80
C GLN A 121 -13.67 -11.32 -0.94
N PHE A 122 -14.61 -11.58 -0.03
CA PHE A 122 -14.49 -12.74 0.86
C PHE A 122 -14.59 -14.08 0.11
N LYS A 123 -13.70 -15.01 0.47
CA LYS A 123 -13.88 -16.43 0.18
C LYS A 123 -15.03 -17.01 1.02
N PRO A 124 -15.77 -18.01 0.51
CA PRO A 124 -16.94 -18.56 1.23
C PRO A 124 -16.61 -19.10 2.63
N ALA A 125 -15.47 -19.74 2.83
CA ALA A 125 -15.06 -20.28 4.13
C ALA A 125 -14.86 -19.14 5.15
N THR A 126 -13.99 -18.17 4.82
CA THR A 126 -13.73 -17.00 5.67
C THR A 126 -14.99 -16.20 5.97
N ALA A 127 -15.88 -16.02 4.99
CA ALA A 127 -17.16 -15.35 5.20
C ALA A 127 -18.00 -16.05 6.29
N ARG A 128 -18.11 -17.38 6.22
CA ARG A 128 -18.85 -18.17 7.22
C ARG A 128 -18.19 -18.11 8.59
N ASP A 129 -16.86 -18.18 8.65
CA ASP A 129 -16.11 -18.05 9.90
C ASP A 129 -16.38 -16.69 10.58
N MET A 130 -16.60 -15.64 9.77
CA MET A 130 -16.94 -14.31 10.28
C MET A 130 -18.43 -14.13 10.63
N GLY A 131 -19.27 -15.12 10.34
CA GLY A 131 -20.69 -15.15 10.69
C GLY A 131 -21.64 -14.79 9.53
N LEU A 132 -21.15 -14.72 8.29
CA LEU A 132 -22.00 -14.52 7.12
C LEU A 132 -22.65 -15.82 6.67
N VAL A 133 -23.92 -15.73 6.29
CA VAL A 133 -24.63 -16.81 5.61
C VAL A 133 -24.19 -16.86 4.14
N VAL A 134 -23.60 -17.99 3.75
CA VAL A 134 -23.20 -18.28 2.37
C VAL A 134 -23.69 -19.67 1.97
N ASN A 135 -24.80 -19.73 1.24
CA ASN A 135 -25.40 -20.94 0.70
C ASN A 135 -26.04 -20.66 -0.68
N ASP A 136 -26.70 -21.65 -1.28
CA ASP A 136 -27.24 -21.54 -2.64
C ASP A 136 -28.42 -20.56 -2.78
N ARG A 137 -29.01 -20.12 -1.65
CA ARG A 137 -30.15 -19.19 -1.62
C ARG A 137 -29.74 -17.78 -1.19
N VAL A 138 -28.78 -17.67 -0.28
CA VAL A 138 -28.36 -16.42 0.35
C VAL A 138 -26.83 -16.34 0.37
N ASP A 139 -26.29 -15.24 -0.15
CA ASP A 139 -24.86 -14.94 -0.16
C ASP A 139 -24.62 -13.54 0.44
N GLU A 140 -24.52 -13.47 1.77
CA GLU A 140 -24.38 -12.20 2.51
C GLU A 140 -23.04 -11.48 2.28
N ARG A 141 -22.13 -12.09 1.50
CA ARG A 141 -20.95 -11.37 0.99
C ARG A 141 -21.33 -10.22 0.06
N LEU A 142 -22.50 -10.31 -0.58
CA LEU A 142 -23.03 -9.29 -1.49
C LEU A 142 -23.81 -8.18 -0.78
N ASP A 143 -24.04 -8.31 0.53
CA ASP A 143 -24.63 -7.28 1.38
C ASP A 143 -23.49 -6.38 1.91
N ALA A 144 -23.50 -5.10 1.55
CA ALA A 144 -22.41 -4.19 1.85
C ALA A 144 -22.21 -3.98 3.37
N GLU A 145 -23.29 -3.87 4.15
CA GLU A 145 -23.18 -3.64 5.59
C GLU A 145 -22.75 -4.91 6.33
N LYS A 146 -23.41 -6.05 6.05
CA LYS A 146 -23.07 -7.32 6.69
C LYS A 146 -21.64 -7.73 6.37
N SER A 147 -21.25 -7.65 5.11
CA SER A 147 -19.87 -7.94 4.70
C SER A 147 -18.86 -6.96 5.29
N THR A 148 -19.23 -5.70 5.55
CA THR A 148 -18.38 -4.73 6.25
C THR A 148 -18.13 -5.08 7.71
N ARG A 149 -19.17 -5.45 8.45
CA ARG A 149 -19.00 -5.93 9.83
C ARG A 149 -18.12 -7.18 9.87
N ALA A 150 -18.32 -8.11 8.93
CA ALA A 150 -17.47 -9.30 8.79
C ALA A 150 -16.02 -8.95 8.41
N GLY A 151 -15.81 -7.98 7.51
CA GLY A 151 -14.51 -7.46 7.08
C GLY A 151 -13.70 -6.92 8.24
N LEU A 152 -14.31 -6.02 9.01
CA LEU A 152 -13.71 -5.41 10.19
C LEU A 152 -13.45 -6.44 11.29
N LYS A 153 -14.39 -7.36 11.53
CA LYS A 153 -14.18 -8.49 12.46
C LYS A 153 -12.98 -9.34 12.07
N TYR A 154 -12.80 -9.62 10.78
CA TYR A 154 -11.67 -10.41 10.31
C TYR A 154 -10.35 -9.67 10.47
N LEU A 155 -10.30 -8.38 10.13
CA LEU A 155 -9.11 -7.55 10.33
C LEU A 155 -8.72 -7.43 11.81
N GLN A 156 -9.68 -7.24 12.71
CA GLN A 156 -9.43 -7.22 14.16
C GLN A 156 -8.85 -8.57 14.63
N TRP A 157 -9.41 -9.68 14.14
CA TRP A 157 -8.89 -11.00 14.46
C TRP A 157 -7.46 -11.20 13.93
N LEU A 158 -7.16 -10.72 12.72
CA LEU A 158 -5.83 -10.76 12.14
C LEU A 158 -4.84 -9.89 12.92
N GLU A 159 -5.21 -8.67 13.32
CA GLU A 159 -4.36 -7.82 14.17
C GLU A 159 -4.03 -8.51 15.49
N LYS A 160 -5.03 -9.12 16.16
CA LYS A 160 -4.79 -9.91 17.37
C LYS A 160 -3.85 -11.09 17.10
N LYS A 161 -4.02 -11.77 15.97
CA LYS A 161 -3.19 -12.92 15.56
C LYS A 161 -1.73 -12.53 15.32
N PHE A 162 -1.47 -11.33 14.84
CA PHE A 162 -0.13 -10.79 14.60
C PHE A 162 0.31 -9.78 15.67
N GLU A 163 -0.19 -9.93 16.91
CA GLU A 163 0.28 -9.19 18.08
C GLU A 163 0.19 -7.65 17.91
N GLY A 164 -0.86 -7.18 17.24
CA GLY A 164 -1.10 -5.76 16.95
C GLY A 164 -0.40 -5.25 15.69
N ASN A 165 0.28 -6.11 14.92
CA ASN A 165 0.90 -5.70 13.66
C ASN A 165 -0.14 -5.52 12.54
N HIS A 166 -0.52 -4.27 12.30
CA HIS A 166 -1.50 -3.87 11.29
C HIS A 166 -1.11 -4.29 9.87
N ASP A 167 0.15 -4.10 9.48
CA ASP A 167 0.62 -4.41 8.12
C ASP A 167 0.58 -5.91 7.83
N LEU A 168 0.94 -6.75 8.81
CA LEU A 168 0.78 -8.20 8.70
C LEU A 168 -0.70 -8.59 8.60
N ALA A 169 -1.59 -7.91 9.32
CA ALA A 169 -3.02 -8.15 9.23
C ALA A 169 -3.57 -7.80 7.84
N VAL A 170 -3.24 -6.62 7.30
CA VAL A 170 -3.62 -6.19 5.95
C VAL A 170 -3.06 -7.13 4.89
N LEU A 171 -1.79 -7.53 5.01
CA LEU A 171 -1.17 -8.48 4.09
C LEU A 171 -1.83 -9.86 4.17
N ALA A 172 -2.13 -10.36 5.38
CA ALA A 172 -2.79 -11.65 5.60
C ALA A 172 -4.22 -11.68 5.07
N PHE A 173 -4.92 -10.53 5.10
CA PHE A 173 -6.24 -10.39 4.47
C PHE A 173 -6.15 -10.71 2.97
N HIS A 174 -5.14 -10.14 2.29
CA HIS A 174 -4.94 -10.32 0.86
C HIS A 174 -4.42 -11.73 0.49
N VAL A 175 -3.33 -12.17 1.13
CA VAL A 175 -2.63 -13.41 0.72
C VAL A 175 -3.23 -14.66 1.37
N GLY A 176 -4.05 -14.49 2.40
CA GLY A 176 -4.55 -15.54 3.28
C GLY A 176 -3.59 -15.85 4.42
N ILE A 177 -4.12 -15.92 5.65
CA ILE A 177 -3.33 -16.17 6.86
C ILE A 177 -2.48 -17.45 6.78
N GLY A 178 -3.03 -18.55 6.26
CA GLY A 178 -2.29 -19.82 6.15
C GLY A 178 -1.07 -19.69 5.24
N LYS A 179 -1.19 -18.96 4.13
CA LYS A 179 -0.07 -18.69 3.22
C LYS A 179 0.97 -17.81 3.90
N LEU A 180 0.53 -16.71 4.53
CA LEU A 180 1.46 -15.79 5.19
C LEU A 180 2.25 -16.49 6.31
N THR A 181 1.56 -17.21 7.18
CA THR A 181 2.20 -17.95 8.29
C THR A 181 3.14 -19.05 7.80
N THR A 182 2.80 -19.74 6.72
CA THR A 182 3.71 -20.70 6.07
C THR A 182 4.97 -20.03 5.55
N THR A 183 4.83 -18.90 4.84
CA THR A 183 5.98 -18.12 4.34
C THR A 183 6.86 -17.61 5.48
N MET A 184 6.26 -17.09 6.55
CA MET A 184 7.00 -16.65 7.74
C MET A 184 7.79 -17.81 8.36
N ALA A 185 7.16 -18.98 8.52
CA ALA A 185 7.82 -20.15 9.07
C ALA A 185 8.96 -20.67 8.17
N SER A 186 8.78 -20.68 6.85
CA SER A 186 9.79 -21.21 5.93
C SER A 186 10.97 -20.25 5.72
N THR A 187 10.76 -18.95 5.87
CA THR A 187 11.80 -17.91 5.64
C THR A 187 12.43 -17.40 6.93
N GLY A 188 11.77 -17.58 8.08
CA GLY A 188 12.14 -16.93 9.34
C GLY A 188 11.85 -15.42 9.38
N LEU A 189 11.17 -14.88 8.37
CA LEU A 189 10.88 -13.44 8.27
C LEU A 189 9.55 -13.10 8.94
N SER A 190 9.53 -11.96 9.63
CA SER A 190 8.32 -11.37 10.23
C SER A 190 8.06 -9.94 9.79
N ASN A 191 8.95 -9.35 9.00
CA ASN A 191 8.78 -7.99 8.49
C ASN A 191 7.75 -7.97 7.35
N PRO A 192 6.65 -7.22 7.50
CA PRO A 192 5.54 -7.23 6.54
C PRO A 192 5.94 -6.71 5.14
N TRP A 193 6.87 -5.77 5.06
CA TRP A 193 7.31 -5.17 3.80
C TRP A 193 8.10 -6.17 2.94
N TYR A 194 9.01 -6.93 3.55
CA TYR A 194 9.69 -8.03 2.85
C TYR A 194 8.72 -9.16 2.47
N LEU A 195 7.77 -9.49 3.35
CA LEU A 195 6.77 -10.51 3.06
C LEU A 195 5.82 -10.09 1.93
N SER A 196 5.49 -8.80 1.81
CA SER A 196 4.69 -8.26 0.70
C SER A 196 5.44 -8.37 -0.64
N GLN A 197 6.74 -8.09 -0.65
CA GLN A 197 7.58 -8.27 -1.84
C GLN A 197 7.67 -9.73 -2.26
N ILE A 198 7.83 -10.66 -1.31
CA ILE A 198 7.82 -12.10 -1.58
C ILE A 198 6.45 -12.52 -2.14
N ALA A 199 5.36 -12.02 -1.56
CA ALA A 199 4.01 -12.31 -2.03
C ALA A 199 3.74 -11.78 -3.46
N SER A 200 4.41 -10.70 -3.85
CA SER A 200 4.25 -10.01 -5.13
C SER A 200 5.43 -10.20 -6.10
N GLU A 201 6.36 -11.11 -5.84
CA GLU A 201 7.61 -11.27 -6.61
C GLU A 201 7.38 -11.37 -8.12
N LYS A 202 6.34 -12.12 -8.53
CA LYS A 202 5.99 -12.31 -9.95
C LYS A 202 5.29 -11.09 -10.57
N ARG A 203 4.77 -10.18 -9.76
CA ARG A 203 4.03 -8.97 -10.18
C ARG A 203 4.31 -7.80 -9.21
N PRO A 204 5.52 -7.22 -9.21
CA PRO A 204 5.88 -6.18 -8.24
C PRO A 204 4.98 -4.94 -8.28
N SER A 205 4.38 -4.62 -9.45
CA SER A 205 3.41 -3.52 -9.58
C SER A 205 2.10 -3.75 -8.80
N GLN A 206 1.85 -5.00 -8.38
CA GLN A 206 0.68 -5.42 -7.62
C GLN A 206 0.96 -5.61 -6.12
N ASP A 207 2.14 -5.21 -5.63
CA ASP A 207 2.47 -5.28 -4.21
C ASP A 207 1.39 -4.62 -3.36
N TYR A 208 0.83 -5.40 -2.43
CA TYR A 208 -0.40 -5.05 -1.75
C TYR A 208 -0.17 -3.93 -0.73
N LEU A 209 0.91 -3.99 0.07
CA LEU A 209 1.23 -2.93 1.01
C LEU A 209 1.61 -1.63 0.29
N LEU A 210 2.40 -1.70 -0.79
CA LEU A 210 2.75 -0.50 -1.56
C LEU A 210 1.50 0.20 -2.12
N LYS A 211 0.54 -0.56 -2.65
CA LYS A 211 -0.75 -0.02 -3.10
C LYS A 211 -1.57 0.54 -1.93
N TYR A 212 -1.66 -0.20 -0.82
CA TYR A 212 -2.43 0.19 0.36
C TYR A 212 -1.98 1.56 0.88
N TYR A 213 -0.68 1.74 1.03
CA TYR A 213 -0.11 3.01 1.48
C TYR A 213 -0.19 4.11 0.42
N SER A 214 -0.14 3.78 -0.88
CA SER A 214 -0.37 4.76 -1.95
C SER A 214 -1.78 5.33 -1.91
N TYR A 215 -2.81 4.49 -1.75
CA TYR A 215 -4.19 4.96 -1.57
C TYR A 215 -4.36 5.73 -0.26
N THR A 216 -3.73 5.28 0.83
CA THR A 216 -3.79 5.95 2.13
C THR A 216 -3.31 7.40 2.02
N VAL A 217 -2.11 7.61 1.46
CA VAL A 217 -1.52 8.94 1.30
C VAL A 217 -2.40 9.84 0.44
N THR A 218 -2.91 9.34 -0.70
CA THR A 218 -3.71 10.18 -1.62
C THR A 218 -5.10 10.52 -1.07
N LEU A 219 -5.78 9.58 -0.42
CA LEU A 219 -7.11 9.80 0.17
C LEU A 219 -7.07 10.67 1.42
N MET A 220 -5.93 10.71 2.13
CA MET A 220 -5.71 11.65 3.24
C MET A 220 -5.33 13.07 2.77
N GLY A 221 -5.41 13.35 1.47
CA GLY A 221 -5.16 14.68 0.91
C GLY A 221 -3.68 15.01 0.72
N HIS A 222 -2.80 14.02 0.80
CA HIS A 222 -1.36 14.18 0.60
C HIS A 222 -0.92 13.61 -0.76
N GLY A 223 0.28 13.98 -1.22
CA GLY A 223 0.92 13.33 -2.36
C GLY A 223 0.28 13.53 -3.74
N CYS A 224 -0.73 14.39 -3.90
CA CYS A 224 -1.32 14.73 -5.21
C CYS A 224 -1.07 16.19 -5.64
N GLN A 225 -0.10 16.84 -5.00
CA GLN A 225 0.40 18.17 -5.31
C GLN A 225 1.80 18.05 -5.93
#